data_AF-A0AAF0ZX10-F1
#
_entry.id   AF-A0AAF0ZX10-F1
#
_cell.length_a   1.000
_cell.length_b   1.000
_cell.length_c   1.000
_cell.angle_alpha   90.00
_cell.angle_beta   90.00
_cell.angle_gamma   90.00
#
_symmetry.space_group_name_H-M   'P 1'
#
loop_
_entity.id
_entity.type
_entity.pdbx_description
1 polymer ?
#
loop_
_entity_poly.entity_id
_entity_poly.type
_entity_poly.pdbx_seq_one_letter_code
_entity_poly.pdbx_strand_id
1 'polypeptide(L)'
;MTFTTRGRDVCQAMEAHKIMEVGNLSKEEAWILFRQKVGNSVDDPSLHEIAKEVAKECKGMPIAIITVARALKFNNIQAFMGGNKKLVMAMKPNVVSAEANVCDSEARK
;
A
#
# COMPACT_ATOMS: atom_id res chain seq x y z
N MET A 1 -12.21 3.81 -22.93
CA MET A 1 -10.88 3.18 -22.80
C MET A 1 -10.31 3.68 -21.48
N THR A 2 -9.88 2.77 -20.62
CA THR A 2 -9.35 3.12 -19.29
C THR A 2 -7.84 2.82 -19.26
N PHE A 3 -7.04 3.77 -18.79
CA PHE A 3 -5.59 3.62 -18.64
C PHE A 3 -5.12 4.14 -17.27
N THR A 4 -3.90 3.77 -16.88
CA THR A 4 -3.28 4.21 -15.62
C THR A 4 -1.98 4.95 -15.90
N THR A 5 -1.73 6.03 -15.16
CA THR A 5 -0.50 6.84 -15.30
C THR A 5 -0.10 7.47 -13.97
N ARG A 6 1.16 7.84 -13.84
CA ARG A 6 1.69 8.55 -12.68
C ARG A 6 1.64 10.08 -12.82
N GLY A 7 1.34 10.57 -14.02
CA GLY A 7 1.24 11.99 -14.34
C GLY A 7 -0.20 12.39 -14.61
N ARG A 8 -0.76 13.31 -13.81
CA ARG A 8 -2.10 13.85 -14.05
C ARG A 8 -2.15 14.62 -15.38
N ASP A 9 -1.06 15.31 -15.72
CA ASP A 9 -0.82 15.97 -17.00
C ASP A 9 -0.98 15.02 -18.19
N VAL A 10 -0.54 13.77 -18.06
CA VAL A 10 -0.74 12.75 -19.10
C VAL A 10 -2.22 12.48 -19.34
N CYS A 11 -3.04 12.38 -18.29
CA CYS A 11 -4.48 12.19 -18.44
C CYS A 11 -5.17 13.38 -19.10
N GLN A 12 -4.73 14.59 -18.78
CA GLN A 12 -5.24 15.81 -19.40
C GLN A 12 -4.83 15.90 -20.87
N ALA A 13 -3.57 15.59 -21.20
CA ALA A 13 -3.06 15.58 -22.57
C ALA A 13 -3.75 14.53 -23.44
N MET A 14 -4.19 13.42 -22.84
CA MET A 14 -4.98 12.39 -23.51
C MET A 14 -6.50 12.67 -23.52
N GLU A 15 -6.93 13.86 -23.08
CA GLU A 15 -8.33 14.27 -23.01
C GLU A 15 -9.22 13.26 -22.26
N ALA A 16 -8.70 12.68 -21.18
CA ALA A 16 -9.49 11.77 -20.34
C ALA A 16 -10.68 12.54 -19.76
N HIS A 17 -11.88 12.01 -19.97
CA HIS A 17 -13.13 12.58 -19.46
C HIS A 17 -13.22 12.46 -17.93
N LYS A 18 -12.71 11.35 -17.39
CA LYS A 18 -12.67 11.12 -15.93
C LYS A 18 -11.26 10.81 -15.48
N ILE A 19 -10.79 11.55 -14.48
CA ILE A 19 -9.49 11.35 -13.83
C ILE A 19 -9.75 11.02 -12.36
N MET A 20 -9.32 9.85 -11.92
CA MET A 20 -9.45 9.41 -10.54
C MET A 20 -8.07 9.25 -9.93
N GLU A 21 -7.79 10.05 -8.91
CA GLU A 21 -6.53 10.00 -8.19
C GLU A 21 -6.54 8.85 -7.19
N VAL A 22 -5.56 7.96 -7.30
CA VAL A 22 -5.36 6.82 -6.40
C VAL A 22 -4.43 7.28 -5.30
N GLY A 23 -5.04 7.70 -4.19
CA GLY A 23 -4.34 8.04 -2.97
C GLY A 23 -3.93 6.81 -2.15
N ASN A 24 -3.28 7.10 -1.01
CA ASN A 24 -3.01 6.08 0.00
C ASN A 24 -4.31 5.61 0.67
N LEU A 25 -4.28 4.39 1.18
CA LEU A 25 -5.35 3.83 2.00
C LEU A 25 -5.48 4.59 3.32
N SER A 26 -6.70 4.67 3.83
CA SER A 26 -6.95 5.04 5.23
C SER A 26 -6.25 4.06 6.18
N LYS A 27 -6.11 4.41 7.46
CA LYS A 27 -5.49 3.53 8.46
C LYS A 27 -6.27 2.22 8.61
N GLU A 28 -7.58 2.32 8.52
CA GLU A 28 -8.52 1.21 8.62
C GLU A 28 -8.39 0.27 7.42
N GLU A 29 -8.40 0.82 6.20
CA GLU A 29 -8.19 0.04 4.97
C GLU A 29 -6.79 -0.58 4.91
N ALA A 30 -5.78 0.16 5.35
CA ALA A 30 -4.41 -0.33 5.44
C ALA A 30 -4.30 -1.53 6.39
N TRP A 31 -4.96 -1.46 7.54
CA TRP A 31 -5.02 -2.54 8.51
C TRP A 31 -5.78 -3.76 7.95
N ILE A 32 -6.92 -3.55 7.30
CA ILE A 32 -7.69 -4.62 6.64
C ILE A 32 -6.82 -5.31 5.59
N LEU A 33 -6.14 -4.55 4.72
CA LEU A 33 -5.25 -5.09 3.71
C LEU A 33 -4.10 -5.87 4.34
N PHE A 34 -3.49 -5.35 5.40
CA PHE A 34 -2.41 -6.02 6.11
C PHE A 34 -2.86 -7.39 6.63
N ARG A 35 -3.99 -7.45 7.35
CA ARG A 35 -4.57 -8.69 7.89
C ARG A 35 -4.87 -9.71 6.78
N GLN A 36 -5.44 -9.25 5.67
CA GLN A 36 -5.69 -10.11 4.51
C GLN A 36 -4.42 -10.74 3.94
N LYS A 37 -3.27 -10.04 3.98
CA LYS A 37 -2.02 -10.53 3.40
C LYS A 37 -1.20 -11.40 4.34
N VAL A 38 -1.20 -11.08 5.63
CA VAL A 38 -0.48 -11.84 6.64
C VAL A 38 -1.24 -13.13 7.04
N GLY A 39 -2.56 -13.16 6.91
CA GLY A 39 -3.41 -14.31 7.24
C GLY A 39 -3.54 -14.51 8.76
N ASN A 40 -3.67 -15.76 9.22
CA ASN A 40 -3.95 -16.08 10.64
C ASN A 40 -2.78 -15.75 11.60
N SER A 41 -1.61 -15.31 11.10
CA SER A 41 -0.46 -14.98 11.94
C SER A 41 -0.66 -13.73 12.82
N VAL A 42 -1.70 -12.91 12.56
CA VAL A 42 -2.07 -11.75 13.41
C VAL A 42 -3.13 -12.07 14.46
N ASP A 43 -3.67 -13.28 14.47
CA ASP A 43 -4.67 -13.68 15.48
C ASP A 43 -4.04 -13.94 16.85
N ASP A 44 -2.71 -13.96 16.94
CA ASP A 44 -1.97 -13.93 18.20
C ASP A 44 -2.07 -12.53 18.83
N PRO A 45 -2.73 -12.39 20.00
CA PRO A 45 -2.90 -11.10 20.68
C PRO A 45 -1.58 -10.41 21.00
N SER A 46 -0.49 -11.16 21.20
CA SER A 46 0.84 -10.62 21.48
C SER A 46 1.46 -9.92 20.26
N LEU A 47 0.97 -10.21 19.06
CA LEU A 47 1.50 -9.70 17.79
C LEU A 47 0.60 -8.64 17.15
N HIS A 48 -0.63 -8.48 17.64
CA HIS A 48 -1.63 -7.56 17.10
C HIS A 48 -1.20 -6.09 17.17
N GLU A 49 -0.71 -5.63 18.32
CA GLU A 49 -0.28 -4.23 18.49
C GLU A 49 0.98 -3.93 17.66
N ILE A 50 1.90 -4.89 17.57
CA ILE A 50 3.09 -4.80 16.74
C ILE A 50 2.71 -4.71 15.25
N ALA A 51 1.79 -5.57 14.81
CA ALA A 51 1.30 -5.57 13.43
C ALA A 51 0.60 -4.25 13.05
N LYS A 52 -0.17 -3.66 13.97
CA LYS A 52 -0.79 -2.35 13.77
C LYS A 52 0.24 -1.23 13.64
N GLU A 53 1.25 -1.21 14.50
CA GLU A 53 2.32 -0.20 14.45
C GLU A 53 3.06 -0.26 13.10
N VAL A 54 3.36 -1.47 12.63
CA VAL A 54 3.98 -1.69 11.32
C VAL A 54 3.08 -1.24 10.16
N ALA A 55 1.78 -1.56 10.20
CA ALA A 55 0.84 -1.09 9.18
C ALA A 55 0.74 0.46 9.16
N LYS A 56 0.85 1.10 10.34
CA LYS A 56 0.89 2.55 10.47
C LYS A 56 2.16 3.16 9.85
N GLU A 57 3.33 2.54 10.04
CA GLU A 57 4.58 2.96 9.40
C GLU A 57 4.55 2.86 7.86
N CYS A 58 3.70 1.99 7.32
CA CYS A 58 3.49 1.90 5.87
C CYS A 58 2.69 3.08 5.29
N LYS A 59 2.18 4.00 6.13
CA LYS A 59 1.48 5.24 5.75
C LYS A 59 0.35 5.06 4.72
N GLY A 60 -0.35 3.94 4.78
CA GLY A 60 -1.46 3.63 3.88
C GLY A 60 -1.06 3.17 2.48
N MET A 61 0.23 2.99 2.20
CA MET A 61 0.70 2.63 0.87
C MET A 61 0.51 1.12 0.61
N PRO A 62 -0.33 0.70 -0.37
CA PRO A 62 -0.66 -0.73 -0.56
C PRO A 62 0.57 -1.62 -0.79
N ILE A 63 1.54 -1.15 -1.58
CA ILE A 63 2.77 -1.89 -1.91
C ILE A 63 3.64 -2.10 -0.66
N ALA A 64 3.79 -1.08 0.19
CA ALA A 64 4.51 -1.18 1.45
C ALA A 64 3.85 -2.22 2.37
N ILE A 65 2.54 -2.09 2.55
CA ILE A 65 1.73 -2.96 3.40
C ILE A 65 1.85 -4.42 2.95
N ILE A 66 1.68 -4.69 1.66
CA ILE A 66 1.76 -6.06 1.10
C ILE A 66 3.16 -6.65 1.30
N THR A 67 4.20 -5.85 1.07
CA THR A 67 5.59 -6.29 1.22
C THR A 67 5.87 -6.70 2.66
N VAL A 68 5.51 -5.87 3.64
CA VAL A 68 5.75 -6.17 5.05
C VAL A 68 4.88 -7.32 5.54
N ALA A 69 3.59 -7.33 5.19
CA ALA A 69 2.68 -8.40 5.58
C ALA A 69 3.13 -9.77 5.04
N ARG A 70 3.65 -9.83 3.80
CA ARG A 70 4.24 -11.06 3.25
C ARG A 70 5.49 -11.47 4.01
N ALA A 71 6.40 -10.53 4.28
CA ALA A 71 7.62 -10.83 5.02
C ALA A 71 7.34 -11.36 6.44
N LEU A 72 6.26 -10.87 7.07
CA LEU A 72 5.74 -11.34 8.35
C LEU A 72 4.99 -12.67 8.29
N LYS A 73 4.38 -13.02 7.15
CA LYS A 73 3.74 -14.34 7.00
C LYS A 73 4.76 -15.48 7.02
N PHE A 74 5.97 -15.24 6.49
CA PHE A 74 7.02 -16.25 6.38
C PHE A 74 7.94 -16.34 7.61
N ASN A 75 7.92 -15.33 8.48
CA ASN A 75 8.81 -15.25 9.65
C ASN A 75 7.99 -15.02 10.92
N ASN A 76 8.44 -15.52 12.07
CA ASN A 76 7.83 -15.13 13.35
C ASN A 76 7.90 -13.59 13.48
N ILE A 77 6.75 -12.94 13.75
CA ILE A 77 6.64 -11.48 13.86
C ILE A 77 7.66 -10.91 14.86
N GLN A 78 7.95 -11.62 15.96
CA GLN A 78 8.97 -11.22 16.94
C GLN A 78 10.38 -11.23 16.34
N ALA A 79 10.73 -12.26 15.59
CA ALA A 79 12.03 -12.38 14.92
C ALA A 79 12.17 -11.35 13.79
N PHE A 80 11.10 -11.14 13.02
CA PHE A 80 11.08 -10.14 11.98
C PHE A 80 11.29 -8.73 12.55
N MET A 81 10.65 -8.39 13.66
CA MET A 81 10.80 -7.06 14.25
C MET A 81 12.16 -6.84 14.91
N GLY A 82 12.73 -7.86 15.54
CA GLY A 82 14.09 -7.78 16.11
C GLY A 82 15.14 -7.42 15.05
N GLY A 83 15.06 -8.03 13.86
CA GLY A 83 16.03 -7.84 12.79
C GLY A 83 15.70 -6.75 11.76
N ASN A 84 14.41 -6.52 11.48
CA ASN A 84 13.97 -5.74 10.31
C ASN A 84 13.34 -4.38 10.66
N LYS A 85 13.35 -3.95 11.93
CA LYS A 85 12.94 -2.60 12.34
C LYS A 85 13.58 -1.51 11.48
N LYS A 86 14.88 -1.62 11.20
CA LYS A 86 15.60 -0.68 10.32
C LYS A 86 15.11 -0.71 8.88
N LEU A 87 14.72 -1.87 8.34
CA LEU A 87 14.25 -2.00 6.96
C LEU A 87 12.85 -1.42 6.78
N VAL A 88 11.95 -1.64 7.74
CA VAL A 88 10.61 -1.02 7.75
C VAL A 88 10.74 0.50 7.84
N MET A 89 11.61 1.00 8.72
CA MET A 89 11.86 2.45 8.89
C MET A 89 12.64 3.08 7.72
N ALA A 90 13.46 2.28 7.03
CA ALA A 90 14.21 2.69 5.83
C ALA A 90 13.41 2.55 4.54
N MET A 91 12.18 2.00 4.60
CA MET A 91 11.27 1.96 3.46
C MET A 91 10.90 3.41 3.12
N LYS A 92 11.70 4.02 2.26
CA LYS A 92 11.55 5.43 1.90
C LYS A 92 10.15 5.61 1.30
N PRO A 93 9.32 6.53 1.84
CA PRO A 93 8.02 6.85 1.24
C PRO A 93 8.14 7.38 -0.20
N ASN A 94 9.35 7.74 -0.64
CA ASN A 94 9.65 8.37 -1.92
C ASN A 94 9.98 7.41 -3.09
N VAL A 95 10.07 6.09 -2.90
CA VAL A 95 10.32 5.17 -4.04
C VAL A 95 9.02 4.67 -4.69
N VAL A 96 7.88 4.90 -4.03
CA VAL A 96 6.58 4.34 -4.43
C VAL A 96 5.44 5.37 -4.38
N SER A 97 5.70 6.61 -3.96
CA SER A 97 4.79 7.74 -4.14
C SER A 97 4.81 8.19 -5.59
N ALA A 98 4.11 7.44 -6.42
CA ALA A 98 3.46 8.03 -7.56
C ALA A 98 1.98 7.84 -7.32
N GLU A 99 1.31 8.91 -6.95
CA GLU A 99 -0.14 9.01 -7.04
C GLU A 99 -0.52 8.52 -8.44
N ALA A 100 -1.09 7.32 -8.52
CA ALA A 100 -1.51 6.77 -9.78
C ALA A 100 -2.85 7.40 -10.12
N ASN A 101 -3.07 7.72 -11.38
CA ASN A 101 -4.33 8.22 -11.88
C ASN A 101 -4.95 7.12 -12.74
N VAL A 102 -6.21 6.78 -12.46
CA VAL A 102 -7.04 5.98 -13.36
C VAL A 102 -7.80 6.95 -14.24
N CYS A 103 -7.61 6.82 -15.55
CA CYS A 103 -8.09 7.79 -16.52
C CYS A 103 -8.98 7.10 -17.54
N ASP A 104 -10.19 7.61 -17.70
CA ASP A 104 -11.20 7.06 -18.59
C ASP A 104 -11.50 8.06 -19.71
N SER A 105 -11.27 7.63 -20.95
CA SER A 105 -11.65 8.36 -22.16
C SER A 105 -12.81 7.64 -22.85
N GLU A 106 -13.90 8.33 -23.15
CA GLU A 106 -14.93 7.75 -24.00
C GLU A 106 -14.39 7.53 -25.42
N ALA A 107 -14.76 6.43 -26.05
CA ALA A 107 -14.50 6.26 -27.48
C ALA A 107 -15.39 7.28 -28.21
N ARG A 108 -14.77 8.27 -28.88
CA ARG A 108 -15.50 9.17 -29.79
C ARG A 108 -16.25 8.27 -30.78
N LYS A 109 -17.59 8.32 -30.75
CA LYS A 109 -18.45 7.74 -31.78
C LYS A 109 -18.27 8.47 -33.10
#